data_AF-A0AAU5YRP4-F1
#
_entry.id   AF-A0AAU5YRP4-F1
#
_cell.length_a   1.000
_cell.length_b   1.000
_cell.length_c   1.000
_cell.angle_alpha   90.00
_cell.angle_beta   90.00
_cell.angle_gamma   90.00
#
_symmetry.space_group_name_H-M   'P 1'
#
loop_
_entity.id
_entity.type
_entity.pdbx_description
1 polymer ?
#
loop_
_entity_poly.entity_id
_entity_poly.type
_entity_poly.pdbx_seq_one_letter_code
_entity_poly.pdbx_strand_id
1 'polypeptide(L)'
;MATLPNPLPRLATDPSGRSLGLQLPPGRLIDDGGTSHAFRAVGEDEGPWHEPLLWHAQKTASPGTWKALGAQAARTGLLPVLVDLGGSQGGPADWELMPGEMSYPGDHDAEEVLAEYWEDNAEEELAEGISGTEGIEPFGSDWPGLAPAASPTATPDVRAAQIADSLTDGTRTWLKEPHLALVAARRSADIPAVIGWTGPLNYEEDVARLCAVLRSWEDRFGIRVVALGFDTLVVSVAAPPATLAEAEAIAAEHFAFCPDNIPQNGPNALRTYAEELKGEPTWSFWWD
;
A
#
# COMPACT_ATOMS: atom_id res chain seq x y z
N MET A 1 9.22 20.56 -7.71
CA MET A 1 8.16 19.92 -6.91
C MET A 1 7.83 20.83 -5.74
N ALA A 2 6.58 21.24 -5.53
CA ALA A 2 6.20 21.89 -4.28
C ALA A 2 5.91 20.78 -3.26
N THR A 3 6.94 20.33 -2.56
CA THR A 3 6.80 19.42 -1.43
C THR A 3 5.92 20.11 -0.39
N LEU A 4 4.89 19.42 0.10
CA LEU A 4 4.23 19.89 1.32
C LEU A 4 5.30 19.94 2.41
N PRO A 5 5.32 20.98 3.27
CA PRO A 5 6.25 21.01 4.38
C PRO A 5 6.06 19.75 5.23
N ASN A 6 7.08 18.90 5.31
CA ASN A 6 7.05 17.72 6.17
C ASN A 6 6.94 18.18 7.63
N PRO A 7 5.85 17.84 8.35
CA PRO A 7 5.66 18.28 9.72
C PRO A 7 6.34 17.34 10.74
N LEU A 8 6.80 16.14 10.32
CA LEU A 8 7.44 15.14 11.19
C LEU A 8 8.69 15.64 11.94
N PRO A 9 9.59 16.47 11.35
CA PRO A 9 10.73 17.04 12.07
C PRO A 9 10.35 17.76 13.38
N ARG A 10 9.14 18.33 13.48
CA ARG A 10 8.68 19.01 14.71
C ARG A 10 8.51 18.05 15.88
N LEU A 11 8.20 16.78 15.60
CA LEU A 11 8.03 15.74 16.62
C LEU A 11 9.33 15.38 17.33
N ALA A 12 10.50 15.68 16.75
CA ALA A 12 11.78 15.50 17.43
C ALA A 12 11.92 16.42 18.65
N THR A 13 11.42 17.66 18.54
CA THR A 13 11.45 18.66 19.62
C THR A 13 10.18 18.70 20.47
N ASP A 14 9.07 18.20 19.95
CA ASP A 14 7.79 18.05 20.66
C ASP A 14 7.15 16.68 20.36
N PRO A 15 7.61 15.61 21.03
CA PRO A 15 7.14 14.24 20.78
C PRO A 15 5.64 14.04 21.06
N SER A 16 5.01 14.96 21.79
CA SER A 16 3.57 14.92 22.06
C SER A 16 2.72 15.43 20.90
N GLY A 17 3.33 16.08 19.91
CA GLY A 17 2.66 16.65 18.73
C GLY A 17 1.79 17.87 19.03
N ARG A 18 1.89 18.49 20.22
CA ARG A 18 1.05 19.64 20.63
C ARG A 18 1.23 20.85 19.74
N SER A 19 2.44 21.09 19.26
CA SER A 19 2.79 22.14 18.29
C SER A 19 2.13 21.93 16.92
N LEU A 20 1.72 20.70 16.61
CA LEU A 20 0.89 20.35 15.46
C LEU A 20 -0.61 20.28 15.82
N GLY A 21 -0.99 20.56 17.07
CA GLY A 21 -2.37 20.41 17.53
C GLY A 21 -2.81 18.95 17.73
N LEU A 22 -1.85 18.04 17.87
CA LEU A 22 -2.05 16.61 18.12
C LEU A 22 -1.83 16.28 19.60
N GLN A 23 -2.27 15.08 19.99
CA GLN A 23 -2.01 14.47 21.29
C GLN A 23 -1.48 13.05 21.06
N LEU A 24 -0.24 12.97 20.58
CA LEU A 24 0.37 11.70 20.22
C LEU A 24 0.73 10.91 21.50
N PRO A 25 0.48 9.58 21.52
CA PRO A 25 1.06 8.71 22.53
C PRO A 25 2.59 8.65 22.37
N PRO A 26 3.33 8.01 23.30
CA PRO A 26 4.73 7.70 23.08
C PRO A 26 4.94 6.97 21.74
N GLY A 27 5.93 7.41 20.98
CA GLY A 27 6.22 6.91 19.64
C GLY A 27 7.66 7.20 19.24
N ARG A 28 8.01 6.77 18.04
CA ARG A 28 9.35 6.88 17.47
C ARG A 28 9.27 7.46 16.06
N LEU A 29 10.21 8.34 15.73
CA LEU A 29 10.46 8.77 14.36
C LEU A 29 11.40 7.76 13.70
N ILE A 30 11.11 7.46 12.43
CA ILE A 30 12.01 6.76 11.53
C ILE A 30 12.63 7.82 10.64
N ASP A 31 13.94 7.99 10.77
CA ASP A 31 14.75 9.05 10.18
C ASP A 31 15.89 8.52 9.29
N ASP A 32 16.10 7.21 9.25
CA ASP A 32 16.98 6.55 8.29
C ASP A 32 16.21 5.64 7.34
N GLY A 33 16.67 5.56 6.10
CA GLY A 33 16.19 4.61 5.09
C GLY A 33 16.59 3.16 5.38
N GLY A 34 16.69 2.77 6.65
CA GLY A 34 17.38 1.56 7.08
C GLY A 34 18.89 1.65 6.84
N THR A 35 19.68 1.64 7.92
CA THR A 35 21.14 1.43 7.81
C THR A 35 21.43 -0.07 7.65
N SER A 36 21.13 -0.65 6.50
CA SER A 36 21.55 -2.01 6.19
C SER A 36 23.04 -2.07 5.87
N HIS A 37 23.74 -2.98 6.55
CA HIS A 37 25.14 -3.30 6.31
C HIS A 37 25.41 -3.91 4.93
N ALA A 38 24.37 -4.22 4.13
CA ALA A 38 24.49 -4.93 2.86
C ALA A 38 25.00 -4.05 1.70
N PHE A 39 24.74 -2.73 1.72
CA PHE A 39 25.09 -1.79 0.65
C PHE A 39 26.20 -0.79 1.00
N ARG A 40 27.12 -1.11 1.92
CA ARG A 40 28.35 -0.31 2.17
C ARG A 40 29.39 -0.40 1.03
N ALA A 41 28.97 -0.56 -0.22
CA ALA A 41 29.89 -0.75 -1.33
C ALA A 41 29.48 -0.12 -2.66
N VAL A 42 28.75 1.01 -2.70
CA VAL A 42 28.91 1.97 -3.82
C VAL A 42 28.60 3.39 -3.32
N GLY A 43 29.57 4.31 -3.41
CA GLY A 43 29.35 5.75 -3.26
C GLY A 43 29.19 6.27 -1.82
N GLU A 44 30.32 6.54 -1.16
CA GLU A 44 30.33 7.41 0.03
C GLU A 44 30.00 8.86 -0.39
N ASP A 45 28.73 9.23 -0.56
CA ASP A 45 28.33 10.65 -0.61
C ASP A 45 26.85 10.97 -0.31
N GLU A 46 25.93 9.99 -0.26
CA GLU A 46 24.57 10.26 0.23
C GLU A 46 24.49 9.92 1.73
N GLY A 47 24.60 10.96 2.56
CA GLY A 47 24.39 10.86 4.00
C GLY A 47 22.97 10.37 4.36
N PRO A 48 22.70 10.10 5.65
CA PRO A 48 21.37 9.67 6.09
C PRO A 48 20.30 10.64 5.59
N TRP A 49 19.18 10.09 5.10
CA TRP A 49 18.04 10.86 4.62
C TRP A 49 17.70 11.98 5.62
N HIS A 50 17.60 13.21 5.12
CA HIS A 50 17.67 14.38 6.00
C HIS A 50 16.36 14.70 6.73
N GLU A 51 15.27 13.99 6.43
CA GLU A 51 13.95 14.21 7.03
C GLU A 51 13.31 12.91 7.53
N PRO A 52 12.57 12.91 8.65
CA PRO A 52 11.85 11.74 9.10
C PRO A 52 10.80 11.28 8.07
N LEU A 53 10.75 9.98 7.81
CA LEU A 53 9.86 9.32 6.86
C LEU A 53 8.48 9.07 7.45
N LEU A 54 8.46 8.56 8.68
CA LEU A 54 7.23 8.31 9.42
C LEU A 54 7.45 8.42 10.92
N TRP A 55 6.37 8.67 11.64
CA TRP A 55 6.29 8.45 13.07
C TRP A 55 5.41 7.24 13.34
N HIS A 56 5.76 6.36 14.26
CA HIS A 56 4.87 5.28 14.71
C HIS A 56 4.75 5.24 16.23
N ALA A 57 3.57 4.83 16.72
CA ALA A 57 3.31 4.63 18.13
C ALA A 57 4.15 3.46 18.69
N GLN A 58 4.55 3.54 19.96
CA GLN A 58 5.23 2.42 20.65
C GLN A 58 4.25 1.34 21.12
N LYS A 59 2.97 1.67 21.29
CA LYS A 59 1.94 0.69 21.64
C LYS A 59 1.30 0.15 20.37
N THR A 60 1.04 -1.16 20.39
CA THR A 60 0.17 -1.83 19.42
C THR A 60 -1.18 -1.11 19.38
N ALA A 61 -1.68 -0.90 18.18
CA ALA A 61 -2.97 -0.30 17.92
C ALA A 61 -4.10 -1.24 18.39
N SER A 62 -5.16 -0.64 18.91
CA SER A 62 -6.42 -1.31 19.22
C SER A 62 -7.56 -0.67 18.41
N PRO A 63 -8.74 -1.30 18.32
CA PRO A 63 -9.89 -0.69 17.67
C PRO A 63 -10.17 0.72 18.22
N GLY A 64 -10.43 1.66 17.32
CA GLY A 64 -10.64 3.09 17.58
C GLY A 64 -9.37 3.95 17.49
N THR A 65 -8.17 3.36 17.52
CA THR A 65 -6.89 4.10 17.51
C THR A 65 -6.73 4.93 16.23
N TRP A 66 -7.02 4.31 15.07
CA TRP A 66 -7.01 4.97 13.76
C TRP A 66 -7.91 6.20 13.73
N LYS A 67 -9.17 6.03 14.13
CA LYS A 67 -10.18 7.09 14.11
C LYS A 67 -9.84 8.24 15.06
N ALA A 68 -9.27 7.93 16.23
CA ALA A 68 -8.95 8.92 17.25
C ALA A 68 -7.87 9.92 16.78
N LEU A 69 -6.87 9.45 16.03
CA LEU A 69 -5.73 10.26 15.60
C LEU A 69 -5.82 10.73 14.15
N GLY A 70 -6.37 9.91 13.25
CA GLY A 70 -6.33 10.12 11.80
C GLY A 70 -6.91 11.46 11.33
N ALA A 71 -8.13 11.82 11.79
CA ALA A 71 -8.76 13.07 11.36
C ALA A 71 -8.04 14.32 11.86
N GLN A 72 -7.39 14.26 13.03
CA GLN A 72 -6.62 15.38 13.56
C GLN A 72 -5.29 15.52 12.82
N ALA A 73 -4.59 14.40 12.61
CA ALA A 73 -3.32 14.32 11.89
C ALA A 73 -3.48 14.77 10.42
N ALA A 74 -4.57 14.37 9.75
CA ALA A 74 -4.81 14.74 8.35
C ALA A 74 -4.88 16.26 8.15
N ARG A 75 -5.42 17.02 9.13
CA ARG A 75 -5.45 18.49 9.08
C ARG A 75 -4.06 19.14 9.14
N THR A 76 -3.04 18.37 9.54
CA THR A 76 -1.63 18.80 9.58
C THR A 76 -0.82 18.23 8.42
N GLY A 77 -1.44 17.52 7.47
CA GLY A 77 -0.74 16.86 6.36
C GLY A 77 -0.10 15.53 6.74
N LEU A 78 -0.56 14.90 7.83
CA LEU A 78 -0.12 13.58 8.27
C LEU A 78 -1.24 12.56 8.08
N LEU A 79 -1.00 11.53 7.28
CA LEU A 79 -1.97 10.47 7.01
C LEU A 79 -1.66 9.23 7.85
N PRO A 80 -2.69 8.58 8.44
CA PRO A 80 -2.51 7.36 9.20
C PRO A 80 -2.24 6.16 8.29
N VAL A 81 -1.43 5.23 8.77
CA VAL A 81 -1.23 3.88 8.23
C VAL A 81 -0.88 2.94 9.38
N LEU A 82 -1.26 1.67 9.33
CA LEU A 82 -0.78 0.65 10.26
C LEU A 82 0.52 0.06 9.70
N VAL A 83 1.51 -0.14 10.55
CA VAL A 83 2.76 -0.83 10.19
C VAL A 83 2.93 -2.04 11.09
N ASP A 84 3.37 -3.17 10.53
CA ASP A 84 3.72 -4.35 11.33
C ASP A 84 5.11 -4.18 11.94
N LEU A 85 5.24 -4.40 13.24
CA LEU A 85 6.53 -4.45 13.94
C LEU A 85 6.92 -5.88 14.35
N GLY A 86 5.99 -6.83 14.25
CA GLY A 86 6.17 -8.21 14.69
C GLY A 86 6.54 -9.18 13.56
N GLY A 87 6.68 -8.68 12.33
CA GLY A 87 7.07 -9.44 11.14
C GLY A 87 8.42 -10.15 11.32
N SER A 88 8.67 -11.20 10.54
CA SER A 88 9.97 -11.91 10.55
C SER A 88 11.14 -11.00 10.14
N GLN A 89 10.85 -9.98 9.33
CA GLN A 89 11.77 -8.99 8.82
C GLN A 89 11.81 -7.72 9.70
N GLY A 90 11.21 -7.76 10.90
CA GLY A 90 11.15 -6.61 11.79
C GLY A 90 10.12 -5.56 11.35
N GLY A 91 10.33 -4.33 11.81
CA GLY A 91 9.45 -3.20 11.52
C GLY A 91 10.07 -2.21 10.53
N PRO A 92 9.46 -1.03 10.32
CA PRO A 92 9.94 -0.06 9.33
C PRO A 92 11.39 0.41 9.45
N ALA A 93 12.02 0.26 10.63
CA ALA A 93 13.44 0.54 10.83
C ALA A 93 14.36 -0.50 10.14
N ASP A 94 13.84 -1.70 9.88
CA ASP A 94 14.54 -2.85 9.33
C ASP A 94 14.15 -3.13 7.86
N TRP A 95 13.16 -2.41 7.31
CA TRP A 95 12.61 -2.64 5.96
C TRP A 95 13.45 -2.04 4.82
N GLU A 96 14.62 -1.44 5.09
CA GLU A 96 15.49 -0.85 4.06
C GLU A 96 14.74 0.15 3.16
N LEU A 97 14.11 1.15 3.78
CA LEU A 97 13.32 2.16 3.09
C LEU A 97 14.17 3.06 2.16
N MET A 98 13.83 3.18 0.88
CA MET A 98 14.61 3.91 -0.14
C MET A 98 13.88 5.11 -0.76
N PRO A 99 13.56 6.16 0.01
CA PRO A 99 12.77 7.31 -0.48
C PRO A 99 13.46 8.10 -1.60
N GLY A 100 14.80 8.03 -1.69
CA GLY A 100 15.58 8.71 -2.74
C GLY A 100 15.53 8.02 -4.10
N GLU A 101 15.23 6.71 -4.11
CA GLU A 101 15.13 5.90 -5.33
C GLU A 101 13.71 5.92 -5.93
N MET A 102 12.72 6.43 -5.19
CA MET A 102 11.34 6.52 -5.66
C MET A 102 11.11 7.78 -6.49
N SER A 103 10.53 7.60 -7.67
CA SER A 103 10.07 8.74 -8.46
C SER A 103 8.76 9.31 -7.89
N TYR A 104 8.18 10.33 -8.55
CA TYR A 104 6.90 10.88 -8.11
C TYR A 104 5.73 10.08 -8.72
N PRO A 105 4.77 9.57 -7.92
CA PRO A 105 3.64 8.78 -8.45
C PRO A 105 2.72 9.52 -9.42
N GLY A 106 2.89 10.83 -9.64
CA GLY A 106 2.09 11.60 -10.60
C GLY A 106 2.75 11.78 -11.95
N ASP A 107 3.98 11.28 -12.10
CA ASP A 107 4.71 11.27 -13.36
C ASP A 107 4.41 9.99 -14.18
N HIS A 108 3.66 9.05 -13.60
CA HIS A 108 3.25 7.79 -14.22
C HIS A 108 1.74 7.76 -14.51
N ASP A 109 1.36 7.10 -15.61
CA ASP A 109 -0.03 6.81 -15.94
C ASP A 109 -0.41 5.40 -15.47
N ALA A 110 -1.54 5.28 -14.77
CA ALA A 110 -1.95 4.00 -14.17
C ALA A 110 -2.38 2.95 -15.20
N GLU A 111 -2.95 3.36 -16.34
CA GLU A 111 -3.36 2.43 -17.39
C GLU A 111 -2.14 1.91 -18.15
N GLU A 112 -1.17 2.79 -18.45
CA GLU A 112 0.10 2.38 -19.07
C GLU A 112 0.87 1.40 -18.17
N VAL A 113 1.00 1.70 -16.87
CA VAL A 113 1.67 0.80 -15.91
C VAL A 113 0.98 -0.57 -15.83
N LEU A 114 -0.35 -0.61 -15.71
CA LEU A 114 -1.08 -1.89 -15.63
C LEU A 114 -1.04 -2.67 -16.94
N ALA A 115 -1.05 -2.00 -18.10
CA ALA A 115 -0.95 -2.65 -19.39
C ALA A 115 0.42 -3.32 -19.58
N GLU A 116 1.51 -2.65 -19.16
CA GLU A 116 2.87 -3.19 -19.17
C GLU A 116 2.96 -4.44 -18.27
N TYR A 117 2.54 -4.34 -17.01
CA TYR A 117 2.59 -5.50 -16.10
C TYR A 117 1.68 -6.65 -16.55
N TRP A 118 0.53 -6.35 -17.17
CA TRP A 118 -0.31 -7.40 -17.74
C TRP A 118 0.38 -8.16 -18.86
N GLU A 119 1.06 -7.46 -19.76
CA GLU A 119 1.79 -8.07 -20.87
C GLU A 119 2.87 -9.01 -20.33
N ASP A 120 3.70 -8.53 -19.39
CA ASP A 120 4.75 -9.33 -18.76
C ASP A 120 4.18 -10.57 -18.06
N ASN A 121 3.17 -10.40 -17.20
CA ASN A 121 2.58 -11.51 -16.44
C ASN A 121 1.86 -12.52 -17.35
N ALA A 122 1.20 -12.06 -18.42
CA ALA A 122 0.52 -12.93 -19.37
C ALA A 122 1.51 -13.73 -20.23
N GLU A 123 2.66 -13.14 -20.60
CA GLU A 123 3.75 -13.84 -21.26
C GLU A 123 4.34 -14.95 -20.38
N GLU A 124 4.52 -14.70 -19.08
CA GLU A 124 4.97 -15.71 -18.11
C GLU A 124 3.98 -16.88 -17.98
N GLU A 125 2.69 -16.61 -17.79
CA GLU A 125 1.64 -17.65 -17.75
C GLU A 125 1.62 -18.52 -19.04
N LEU A 126 1.82 -17.87 -20.20
CA LEU A 126 1.93 -18.57 -21.49
C LEU A 126 3.19 -19.44 -21.58
N ALA A 127 4.29 -19.03 -20.97
CA ALA A 127 5.57 -19.74 -20.98
C ALA A 127 5.59 -20.92 -19.99
N GLU A 128 4.93 -20.80 -18.84
CA GLU A 128 4.92 -21.81 -17.77
C GLU A 128 3.77 -22.82 -17.89
N GLY A 129 2.68 -22.49 -18.57
CA GLY A 129 1.44 -23.27 -18.57
C GLY A 129 1.38 -24.51 -19.48
N ILE A 130 0.90 -25.62 -18.93
CA ILE A 130 0.33 -26.77 -19.67
C ILE A 130 -1.02 -26.39 -20.35
N SER A 131 -1.61 -25.22 -19.99
CA SER A 131 -2.98 -24.78 -20.32
C SER A 131 -3.10 -23.46 -21.11
N GLY A 132 -2.02 -22.72 -21.40
CA GLY A 132 -2.13 -21.40 -22.04
C GLY A 132 -2.88 -20.38 -21.19
N THR A 133 -3.79 -19.58 -21.77
CA THR A 133 -4.49 -18.47 -21.09
C THR A 133 -5.66 -18.88 -20.17
N GLU A 134 -5.85 -20.16 -19.86
CA GLU A 134 -7.00 -20.63 -19.06
C GLU A 134 -7.02 -20.08 -17.62
N GLY A 135 -5.88 -19.65 -17.09
CA GLY A 135 -5.77 -19.03 -15.76
C GLY A 135 -6.38 -17.63 -15.70
N ILE A 136 -6.32 -16.89 -16.81
CA ILE A 136 -6.73 -15.47 -16.91
C ILE A 136 -8.10 -15.28 -17.59
N GLU A 137 -8.84 -16.35 -17.87
CA GLU A 137 -10.21 -16.25 -18.37
C GLU A 137 -11.11 -15.39 -17.44
N PRO A 138 -12.05 -14.58 -17.99
CA PRO A 138 -12.47 -14.51 -19.40
C PRO A 138 -11.55 -13.71 -20.32
N PHE A 139 -10.45 -13.18 -19.81
CA PHE A 139 -9.52 -12.37 -20.59
C PHE A 139 -8.52 -13.25 -21.35
N GLY A 140 -7.85 -12.65 -22.33
CA GLY A 140 -6.77 -13.27 -23.10
C GLY A 140 -5.45 -12.56 -22.81
N SER A 141 -4.46 -12.70 -23.70
CA SER A 141 -3.18 -12.00 -23.56
C SER A 141 -3.30 -10.47 -23.65
N ASP A 142 -4.32 -9.96 -24.32
CA ASP A 142 -4.51 -8.52 -24.49
C ASP A 142 -5.06 -7.87 -23.21
N TRP A 143 -4.49 -6.73 -22.82
CA TRP A 143 -4.93 -5.95 -21.67
C TRP A 143 -6.43 -5.56 -21.79
N PRO A 144 -7.29 -5.95 -20.83
CA PRO A 144 -8.72 -5.65 -20.90
C PRO A 144 -9.11 -4.19 -20.63
N GLY A 145 -8.16 -3.35 -20.20
CA GLY A 145 -8.42 -1.95 -19.82
C GLY A 145 -8.81 -1.79 -18.36
N LEU A 146 -8.84 -0.53 -17.90
CA LEU A 146 -9.25 -0.20 -16.54
C LEU A 146 -10.73 -0.52 -16.28
N ALA A 147 -11.01 -1.13 -15.12
CA ALA A 147 -12.34 -1.28 -14.59
C ALA A 147 -13.02 0.09 -14.41
N PRO A 148 -14.32 0.20 -14.71
CA PRO A 148 -15.04 1.47 -14.56
C PRO A 148 -15.12 1.89 -13.08
N ALA A 149 -15.14 3.20 -12.84
CA ALA A 149 -15.33 3.75 -11.50
C ALA A 149 -16.68 3.30 -10.90
N ALA A 150 -16.71 3.05 -9.59
CA ALA A 150 -17.89 2.59 -8.88
C ALA A 150 -18.38 3.62 -7.86
N SER A 151 -19.66 3.52 -7.47
CA SER A 151 -20.24 4.41 -6.46
C SER A 151 -19.90 3.94 -5.04
N PRO A 152 -19.34 4.80 -4.17
CA PRO A 152 -19.03 4.43 -2.80
C PRO A 152 -20.26 4.02 -1.98
N THR A 153 -20.14 2.93 -1.23
CA THR A 153 -21.12 2.44 -0.25
C THR A 153 -20.93 3.08 1.13
N ALA A 154 -19.76 3.69 1.36
CA ALA A 154 -19.40 4.45 2.54
C ALA A 154 -18.44 5.57 2.14
N THR A 155 -18.26 6.58 2.99
CA THR A 155 -17.17 7.54 2.75
C THR A 155 -15.81 6.83 2.93
N PRO A 156 -14.81 7.09 2.08
CA PRO A 156 -13.48 6.44 2.15
C PRO A 156 -12.88 6.40 3.55
N ASP A 157 -12.88 7.52 4.27
CA ASP A 157 -12.22 7.60 5.58
C ASP A 157 -12.97 6.82 6.68
N VAL A 158 -14.30 6.70 6.58
CA VAL A 158 -15.09 5.84 7.48
C VAL A 158 -14.81 4.37 7.20
N ARG A 159 -14.71 4.00 5.92
CA ARG A 159 -14.35 2.64 5.52
C ARG A 159 -12.95 2.27 6.00
N ALA A 160 -11.96 3.15 5.80
CA ALA A 160 -10.59 2.95 6.28
C ALA A 160 -10.54 2.73 7.80
N ALA A 161 -11.27 3.53 8.57
CA ALA A 161 -11.34 3.34 10.02
C ALA A 161 -11.96 1.99 10.42
N GLN A 162 -13.00 1.51 9.71
CA GLN A 162 -13.60 0.20 9.97
C GLN A 162 -12.64 -0.94 9.67
N ILE A 163 -11.91 -0.87 8.56
CA ILE A 163 -10.90 -1.88 8.21
C ILE A 163 -9.74 -1.85 9.20
N ALA A 164 -9.26 -0.67 9.60
CA ALA A 164 -8.23 -0.54 10.63
C ALA A 164 -8.68 -1.15 11.98
N ASP A 165 -9.94 -0.98 12.37
CA ASP A 165 -10.50 -1.60 13.58
C ASP A 165 -10.50 -3.14 13.45
N SER A 166 -10.89 -3.69 12.29
CA SER A 166 -10.84 -5.14 12.04
C SER A 166 -9.43 -5.71 12.01
N LEU A 167 -8.44 -4.95 11.54
CA LEU A 167 -7.04 -5.38 11.53
C LEU A 167 -6.39 -5.35 12.92
N THR A 168 -7.01 -4.67 13.88
CA THR A 168 -6.47 -4.46 15.24
C THR A 168 -7.28 -5.15 16.34
N ASP A 169 -8.33 -5.90 16.00
CA ASP A 169 -9.17 -6.63 16.96
C ASP A 169 -8.57 -7.96 17.44
N GLY A 170 -7.41 -8.35 16.89
CA GLY A 170 -6.69 -9.58 17.22
C GLY A 170 -7.15 -10.84 16.49
N THR A 171 -8.06 -10.72 15.51
CA THR A 171 -8.55 -11.86 14.71
C THR A 171 -7.69 -12.16 13.48
N ARG A 172 -6.94 -11.18 12.99
CA ARG A 172 -6.06 -11.30 11.82
C ARG A 172 -4.65 -11.66 12.27
N THR A 173 -4.10 -12.73 11.69
CA THR A 173 -2.83 -13.33 12.16
C THR A 173 -1.60 -12.91 11.36
N TRP A 174 -1.78 -12.34 10.16
CA TRP A 174 -0.66 -11.93 9.31
C TRP A 174 0.00 -10.64 9.81
N LEU A 175 -0.80 -9.71 10.36
CA LEU A 175 -0.33 -8.46 10.97
C LEU A 175 -0.07 -8.71 12.47
N LYS A 176 1.18 -9.01 12.83
CA LYS A 176 1.51 -9.59 14.14
C LYS A 176 1.50 -8.57 15.27
N GLU A 177 2.14 -7.43 15.05
CA GLU A 177 2.14 -6.29 15.96
C GLU A 177 1.75 -5.04 15.16
N PRO A 178 0.45 -4.79 14.94
CA PRO A 178 -0.01 -3.58 14.24
C PRO A 178 0.23 -2.34 15.06
N HIS A 179 1.01 -1.38 14.57
CA HIS A 179 1.21 -0.09 15.22
C HIS A 179 0.71 1.04 14.33
N LEU A 180 0.03 2.03 14.92
CA LEU A 180 -0.36 3.22 14.16
C LEU A 180 0.88 4.05 13.83
N ALA A 181 1.04 4.36 12.55
CA ALA A 181 1.99 5.31 12.03
C ALA A 181 1.31 6.52 11.38
N LEU A 182 2.07 7.60 11.24
CA LEU A 182 1.71 8.85 10.59
C LEU A 182 2.78 9.21 9.56
N VAL A 183 2.36 9.45 8.33
CA VAL A 183 3.22 9.74 7.17
C VAL A 183 2.86 11.09 6.57
N ALA A 184 3.87 11.88 6.20
CA ALA A 184 3.69 13.18 5.56
C ALA A 184 3.36 13.04 4.07
N ALA A 185 2.10 12.76 3.73
CA ALA A 185 1.65 12.48 2.37
C ALA A 185 0.42 13.32 1.97
N ARG A 186 0.28 13.57 0.66
CA ARG A 186 -0.87 14.30 0.09
C ARG A 186 -2.10 13.42 -0.09
N ARG A 187 -1.85 12.17 -0.44
CA ARG A 187 -2.85 11.13 -0.72
C ARG A 187 -2.47 9.88 0.05
N SER A 188 -3.47 9.07 0.41
CA SER A 188 -3.21 7.81 1.10
C SER A 188 -2.46 6.85 0.17
N ALA A 189 -2.77 6.89 -1.12
CA ALA A 189 -2.08 6.15 -2.17
C ALA A 189 -0.58 6.49 -2.31
N ASP A 190 -0.13 7.65 -1.84
CA ASP A 190 1.27 8.08 -1.97
C ASP A 190 2.16 7.56 -0.84
N ILE A 191 1.56 7.02 0.23
CA ILE A 191 2.28 6.62 1.44
C ILE A 191 3.46 5.68 1.13
N PRO A 192 3.31 4.62 0.31
CA PRO A 192 4.42 3.72 0.04
C PRO A 192 5.62 4.41 -0.63
N ALA A 193 5.39 5.20 -1.67
CA ALA A 193 6.46 5.94 -2.36
C ALA A 193 7.10 7.02 -1.47
N VAL A 194 6.30 7.74 -0.66
CA VAL A 194 6.81 8.78 0.24
C VAL A 194 7.79 8.22 1.28
N ILE A 195 7.53 7.03 1.79
CA ILE A 195 8.42 6.38 2.76
C ILE A 195 9.52 5.54 2.08
N GLY A 196 9.49 5.36 0.76
CA GLY A 196 10.43 4.49 0.06
C GLY A 196 10.22 3.01 0.34
N TRP A 197 8.97 2.56 0.46
CA TRP A 197 8.66 1.15 0.76
C TRP A 197 9.11 0.22 -0.37
N THR A 198 9.89 -0.80 -0.03
CA THR A 198 10.55 -1.73 -0.96
C THR A 198 9.92 -3.13 -0.99
N GLY A 199 8.71 -3.30 -0.45
CA GLY A 199 8.05 -4.62 -0.41
C GLY A 199 7.99 -5.33 -1.78
N PRO A 200 7.62 -4.63 -2.87
CA PRO A 200 7.55 -5.22 -4.22
C PRO A 200 8.89 -5.32 -4.96
N LEU A 201 10.05 -5.20 -4.30
CA LEU A 201 11.37 -5.00 -4.96
C LEU A 201 11.76 -6.09 -5.97
N ASN A 202 11.25 -7.33 -5.82
CA ASN A 202 11.49 -8.40 -6.78
C ASN A 202 10.73 -8.22 -8.11
N TYR A 203 9.74 -7.33 -8.15
CA TYR A 203 8.87 -7.05 -9.28
C TYR A 203 9.01 -5.62 -9.79
N GLU A 204 9.13 -4.64 -8.89
CA GLU A 204 9.24 -3.23 -9.22
C GLU A 204 10.15 -2.51 -8.22
N GLU A 205 11.22 -1.90 -8.74
CA GLU A 205 12.18 -1.13 -7.95
C GLU A 205 11.66 0.29 -7.63
N ASP A 206 10.82 0.87 -8.50
CA ASP A 206 10.17 2.18 -8.31
C ASP A 206 8.71 2.03 -7.89
N VAL A 207 8.48 1.90 -6.57
CA VAL A 207 7.13 1.74 -5.99
C VAL A 207 6.18 2.90 -6.32
N ALA A 208 6.70 4.03 -6.83
CA ALA A 208 5.87 5.12 -7.31
C ALA A 208 4.97 4.73 -8.48
N ARG A 209 5.38 3.75 -9.31
CA ARG A 209 4.57 3.18 -10.40
C ARG A 209 3.33 2.48 -9.85
N LEU A 210 3.50 1.64 -8.82
CA LEU A 210 2.38 1.04 -8.09
C LEU A 210 1.51 2.09 -7.41
N CYS A 211 2.11 3.14 -6.83
CA CYS A 211 1.35 4.24 -6.23
C CYS A 211 0.49 5.01 -7.27
N ALA A 212 0.88 5.06 -8.54
CA ALA A 212 0.04 5.63 -9.60
C ALA A 212 -1.24 4.80 -9.81
N VAL A 213 -1.13 3.47 -9.76
CA VAL A 213 -2.29 2.55 -9.76
C VAL A 213 -3.14 2.77 -8.50
N LEU A 214 -2.53 2.84 -7.32
CA LEU A 214 -3.24 3.13 -6.07
C LEU A 214 -3.98 4.47 -6.13
N ARG A 215 -3.46 5.50 -6.81
CA ARG A 215 -4.16 6.78 -7.03
C ARG A 215 -5.37 6.62 -7.93
N SER A 216 -5.23 5.85 -9.00
CA SER A 216 -6.36 5.50 -9.87
C SER A 216 -7.47 4.80 -9.09
N TRP A 217 -7.13 3.84 -8.22
CA TRP A 217 -8.09 3.20 -7.32
C TRP A 217 -8.62 4.12 -6.23
N GLU A 218 -7.82 5.05 -5.72
CA GLU A 218 -8.26 6.07 -4.76
C GLU A 218 -9.36 6.94 -5.38
N ASP A 219 -9.20 7.33 -6.65
CA ASP A 219 -10.15 8.14 -7.37
C ASP A 219 -11.39 7.34 -7.84
N ARG A 220 -11.22 6.07 -8.27
CA ARG A 220 -12.30 5.23 -8.83
C ARG A 220 -13.10 4.44 -7.80
N PHE A 221 -12.46 3.96 -6.74
CA PHE A 221 -13.04 3.06 -5.75
C PHE A 221 -12.98 3.62 -4.32
N GLY A 222 -12.38 4.79 -4.14
CA GLY A 222 -12.25 5.44 -2.85
C GLY A 222 -11.36 4.66 -1.89
N ILE A 223 -10.30 4.02 -2.40
CA ILE A 223 -9.41 3.24 -1.55
C ILE A 223 -8.63 4.10 -0.57
N ARG A 224 -8.15 3.49 0.51
CA ARG A 224 -7.13 4.04 1.41
C ARG A 224 -6.13 2.95 1.74
N VAL A 225 -4.84 3.25 1.70
CA VAL A 225 -3.79 2.39 2.26
C VAL A 225 -3.97 2.36 3.77
N VAL A 226 -4.29 1.19 4.32
CA VAL A 226 -4.58 0.99 5.74
C VAL A 226 -3.44 0.30 6.47
N ALA A 227 -2.76 -0.66 5.85
CA ALA A 227 -1.65 -1.34 6.49
C ALA A 227 -0.51 -1.66 5.52
N LEU A 228 0.71 -1.63 6.04
CA LEU A 228 1.92 -2.11 5.39
C LEU A 228 2.61 -3.12 6.33
N GLY A 229 3.07 -4.23 5.76
CA GLY A 229 4.11 -5.07 6.33
C GLY A 229 5.42 -4.89 5.56
N PHE A 230 6.33 -5.84 5.69
CA PHE A 230 7.59 -5.83 4.92
C PHE A 230 7.33 -5.86 3.42
N ASP A 231 6.50 -6.80 2.98
CA ASP A 231 6.17 -7.16 1.59
C ASP A 231 4.65 -7.25 1.36
N THR A 232 3.86 -6.75 2.32
CA THR A 232 2.39 -6.81 2.27
C THR A 232 1.77 -5.42 2.32
N LEU A 233 0.69 -5.24 1.58
CA LEU A 233 -0.08 -3.99 1.53
C LEU A 233 -1.57 -4.30 1.65
N VAL A 234 -2.27 -3.54 2.50
CA VAL A 234 -3.73 -3.64 2.62
C VAL A 234 -4.38 -2.30 2.40
N VAL A 235 -5.40 -2.30 1.55
CA VAL A 235 -6.27 -1.15 1.30
C VAL A 235 -7.69 -1.42 1.74
N SER A 236 -8.35 -0.39 2.25
CA SER A 236 -9.81 -0.38 2.40
C SER A 236 -10.48 0.12 1.12
N VAL A 237 -11.70 -0.34 0.81
CA VAL A 237 -12.39 -0.09 -0.45
C VAL A 237 -13.78 0.50 -0.19
N ALA A 238 -14.00 1.74 -0.62
CA ALA A 238 -15.28 2.43 -0.38
C ALA A 238 -16.38 1.97 -1.35
N ALA A 239 -16.01 1.60 -2.58
CA ALA A 239 -16.90 1.13 -3.63
C ALA A 239 -16.52 -0.30 -4.09
N PRO A 240 -16.78 -1.34 -3.25
CA PRO A 240 -16.49 -2.72 -3.63
C PRO A 240 -17.36 -3.17 -4.81
N PRO A 241 -16.89 -4.10 -5.67
CA PRO A 241 -17.65 -4.55 -6.83
C PRO A 241 -18.94 -5.27 -6.40
N ALA A 242 -20.07 -4.96 -7.04
CA ALA A 242 -21.37 -5.51 -6.69
C ALA A 242 -21.76 -6.70 -7.58
N THR A 243 -21.17 -6.79 -8.77
CA THR A 243 -21.42 -7.84 -9.76
C THR A 243 -20.15 -8.63 -10.07
N LEU A 244 -20.32 -9.84 -10.60
CA LEU A 244 -19.18 -10.66 -11.03
C LEU A 244 -18.39 -9.97 -12.15
N ALA A 245 -19.06 -9.33 -13.11
CA ALA A 245 -18.37 -8.65 -14.21
C ALA A 245 -17.50 -7.46 -13.73
N GLU A 246 -17.99 -6.68 -12.76
CA GLU A 246 -17.18 -5.65 -12.11
C GLU A 246 -15.99 -6.25 -11.36
N ALA A 247 -16.21 -7.38 -10.67
CA ALA A 247 -15.16 -8.06 -9.93
C ALA A 247 -14.12 -8.71 -10.85
N GLU A 248 -14.51 -9.27 -12.01
CA GLU A 248 -13.61 -9.80 -13.03
C GLU A 248 -12.71 -8.67 -13.59
N ALA A 249 -13.28 -7.49 -13.86
CA ALA A 249 -12.49 -6.34 -14.32
C ALA A 249 -11.47 -5.87 -13.27
N ILE A 250 -11.84 -5.81 -11.99
CA ILE A 250 -10.91 -5.46 -10.91
C ILE A 250 -9.86 -6.57 -10.70
N ALA A 251 -10.26 -7.84 -10.81
CA ALA A 251 -9.35 -8.99 -10.72
C ALA A 251 -8.26 -8.93 -11.79
N ALA A 252 -8.58 -8.46 -13.00
CA ALA A 252 -7.57 -8.25 -14.04
C ALA A 252 -6.54 -7.19 -13.65
N GLU A 253 -6.97 -6.07 -13.06
CA GLU A 253 -6.04 -5.07 -12.53
C GLU A 253 -5.21 -5.62 -11.36
N HIS A 254 -5.79 -6.45 -10.48
CA HIS A 254 -5.05 -7.08 -9.39
C HIS A 254 -4.00 -8.08 -9.92
N PHE A 255 -4.31 -8.85 -10.97
CA PHE A 255 -3.37 -9.75 -11.61
C PHE A 255 -2.15 -9.01 -12.18
N ALA A 256 -2.37 -7.89 -12.87
CA ALA A 256 -1.29 -7.04 -13.35
C ALA A 256 -0.51 -6.40 -12.17
N PHE A 257 -1.20 -5.93 -11.13
CA PHE A 257 -0.57 -5.21 -10.02
C PHE A 257 0.24 -6.10 -9.07
N CYS A 258 -0.18 -7.34 -8.86
CA CYS A 258 0.39 -8.28 -7.90
C CYS A 258 -0.02 -9.71 -8.29
N PRO A 259 0.71 -10.37 -9.21
CA PRO A 259 0.32 -11.68 -9.73
C PRO A 259 0.31 -12.77 -8.65
N ASP A 260 1.17 -12.66 -7.63
CA ASP A 260 1.28 -13.59 -6.48
C ASP A 260 -0.03 -13.75 -5.68
N ASN A 261 -0.93 -12.78 -5.77
CA ASN A 261 -2.23 -12.84 -5.09
C ASN A 261 -3.20 -13.85 -5.71
N ILE A 262 -3.00 -14.24 -6.96
CA ILE A 262 -3.91 -15.12 -7.68
C ILE A 262 -3.32 -16.53 -7.68
N PRO A 263 -4.11 -17.57 -7.35
CA PRO A 263 -3.61 -18.94 -7.39
C PRO A 263 -3.08 -19.30 -8.78
N GLN A 264 -1.75 -19.47 -8.90
CA GLN A 264 -1.05 -19.76 -10.16
C GLN A 264 -1.31 -21.17 -10.74
N ASN A 265 -2.26 -21.93 -10.17
CA ASN A 265 -2.45 -23.34 -10.52
C ASN A 265 -3.94 -23.72 -10.59
N GLY A 266 -4.56 -23.48 -11.74
CA GLY A 266 -5.85 -24.06 -12.10
C GLY A 266 -6.61 -23.27 -13.17
N PRO A 267 -7.47 -23.92 -13.98
CA PRO A 267 -8.34 -23.21 -14.91
C PRO A 267 -9.30 -22.28 -14.15
N ASN A 268 -9.64 -21.12 -14.71
CA ASN A 268 -10.49 -20.11 -14.09
C ASN A 268 -9.95 -19.53 -12.77
N ALA A 269 -8.63 -19.45 -12.58
CA ALA A 269 -8.03 -18.88 -11.38
C ALA A 269 -8.49 -17.43 -11.14
N LEU A 270 -8.39 -16.57 -12.17
CA LEU A 270 -8.79 -15.17 -12.10
C LEU A 270 -10.29 -15.02 -11.80
N ARG A 271 -11.15 -15.79 -12.47
CA ARG A 271 -12.60 -15.80 -12.19
C ARG A 271 -12.91 -16.28 -10.77
N THR A 272 -12.21 -17.29 -10.26
CA THR A 272 -12.39 -17.77 -8.89
C THR A 272 -12.04 -16.69 -7.89
N TYR A 273 -10.92 -16.00 -8.12
CA TYR A 273 -10.52 -14.83 -7.33
C TYR A 273 -11.55 -13.69 -7.42
N ALA A 274 -12.12 -13.42 -8.60
CA ALA A 274 -13.15 -12.40 -8.79
C ALA A 274 -14.42 -12.66 -7.96
N GLU A 275 -14.83 -13.92 -7.77
CA GLU A 275 -15.96 -14.25 -6.88
C GLU A 275 -15.68 -13.87 -5.42
N GLU A 276 -14.43 -13.98 -4.96
CA GLU A 276 -14.01 -13.57 -3.61
C GLU A 276 -13.96 -12.05 -3.45
N LEU A 277 -13.65 -11.31 -4.51
CA LEU A 277 -13.63 -9.83 -4.49
C LEU A 277 -15.03 -9.21 -4.36
N LYS A 278 -16.09 -9.95 -4.70
CA LYS A 278 -17.44 -9.41 -4.76
C LYS A 278 -17.93 -8.94 -3.39
N GLY A 279 -18.19 -7.64 -3.29
CA GLY A 279 -18.64 -7.00 -2.05
C GLY A 279 -17.55 -6.89 -0.98
N GLU A 280 -16.32 -7.31 -1.26
CA GLU A 280 -15.22 -7.32 -0.30
C GLU A 280 -14.71 -5.88 -0.07
N PRO A 281 -14.84 -5.34 1.16
CA PRO A 281 -14.42 -3.97 1.49
C PRO A 281 -12.91 -3.80 1.71
N THR A 282 -12.09 -4.84 1.50
CA THR A 282 -10.66 -4.87 1.78
C THR A 282 -9.89 -5.61 0.69
N TRP A 283 -8.84 -5.01 0.14
CA TRP A 283 -7.91 -5.74 -0.72
C TRP A 283 -6.56 -5.87 -0.03
N SER A 284 -5.97 -7.06 -0.12
CA SER A 284 -4.66 -7.37 0.45
C SER A 284 -3.74 -7.89 -0.64
N PHE A 285 -2.49 -7.43 -0.63
CA PHE A 285 -1.46 -7.76 -1.60
C PHE A 285 -0.21 -8.24 -0.87
N TRP A 286 0.48 -9.21 -1.46
CA TRP A 286 1.73 -9.78 -0.98
C TRP A 286 2.63 -10.06 -2.19
N TRP A 287 3.89 -9.66 -2.10
CA TRP A 287 4.93 -9.94 -3.10
C TRP A 287 6.00 -10.83 -2.45
N ASP A 288 6.39 -11.94 -3.10
CA ASP A 288 7.51 -12.80 -2.64
C ASP A 288 8.89 -12.27 -3.08
#